data_AF-A0A7S2CHI2-F1
#
_entry.id   AF-A0A7S2CHI2-F1
#
_cell.length_a   1.000
_cell.length_b   1.000
_cell.length_c   1.000
_cell.angle_alpha   90.00
_cell.angle_beta   90.00
_cell.angle_gamma   90.00
#
_symmetry.space_group_name_H-M   'P 1'
#
loop_
_entity.id
_entity.type
_entity.pdbx_description
1 polymer ?
#
loop_
_entity_poly.entity_id
_entity_poly.type
_entity_poly.pdbx_seq_one_letter_code
_entity_poly.pdbx_strand_id
1 'polypeptide(L)'
;FPTTTPSVTICEAKCMEIGQVPSCSYHHLQFYVDSLKSLEYYQVIQNRLCEFASKYQPPEGAQRFNLPEARATWQSLGPSKNPADYVSQNQDLVEQLLYGLGWSISGEHTGPETRSFLVTSADKTGGIQFVITCPTPPSPALCASTTPMPINQEGIDSMNGAKRIKLEETFDHFSGHHLARFSDNHKRGNGVAVLGFKLSQGGIEGVMERYQSLHPALILTGSPRTYDDVMERQREGNTGSTITIFEVFAYYRKEDPDSGERPAADTGTVLRFVASSETDADSTKPGSTVLPGLTLFERASAQPLAVAAYCDHWVSNVFSRVQFLDTLHDTLGFAPKVNFNAGVVAAGRAQIESTVTGNTSRLKTRDYDVISEDQSQVFLPINNALTEFGHVDQYLKEIGQGIQHVASRVKDLPTLIQRANDLREVTGQGLSFLNIPPTYYGLVIPSMLLASYESMSQLEVVSQSPEMPLSTNQNHEHT
;
A
#
# COMPACT_ATOMS: atom_id res chain seq x y z
N PHE A 1 18.53 48.26 -10.73
CA PHE A 1 19.18 47.01 -10.30
C PHE A 1 19.06 46.01 -11.44
N PRO A 2 20.16 45.61 -12.08
CA PRO A 2 20.08 44.68 -13.20
C PRO A 2 19.82 43.27 -12.67
N THR A 3 18.75 42.64 -13.16
CA THR A 3 18.39 41.24 -12.92
C THR A 3 19.25 40.35 -13.80
N THR A 4 20.43 39.98 -13.31
CA THR A 4 21.21 38.86 -13.87
C THR A 4 20.72 37.57 -13.23
N THR A 5 19.85 36.86 -13.92
CA THR A 5 19.51 35.47 -13.60
C THR A 5 20.75 34.61 -13.89
N PRO A 6 21.31 33.88 -12.91
CA PRO A 6 22.42 32.99 -13.17
C PRO A 6 21.93 31.85 -14.08
N SER A 7 22.55 31.70 -15.24
CA SER A 7 22.40 30.51 -16.07
C SER A 7 23.05 29.34 -15.34
N VAL A 8 22.23 28.47 -14.75
CA VAL A 8 22.69 27.18 -14.27
C VAL A 8 23.02 26.34 -15.51
N THR A 9 24.32 26.23 -15.83
CA THR A 9 24.82 25.27 -16.80
C THR A 9 24.64 23.89 -16.20
N ILE A 10 23.51 23.25 -16.48
CA ILE A 10 23.32 21.82 -16.25
C ILE A 10 24.35 21.13 -17.14
N CYS A 11 25.36 20.51 -16.54
CA CYS A 11 26.30 19.67 -17.27
C CYS A 11 25.49 18.68 -18.10
N GLU A 12 25.70 18.69 -19.42
CA GLU A 12 25.20 17.66 -20.34
C GLU A 12 25.84 16.32 -19.94
N ALA A 13 25.26 15.68 -18.92
CA ALA A 13 25.54 14.30 -18.60
C ALA A 13 25.18 13.51 -19.85
N LYS A 14 26.16 12.77 -20.40
CA LYS A 14 25.97 11.80 -21.46
C LYS A 14 24.66 11.05 -21.19
N CYS A 15 23.64 11.27 -22.02
CA CYS A 15 22.51 10.36 -22.11
C CYS A 15 23.06 9.01 -22.52
N MET A 16 23.44 8.17 -21.55
CA MET A 16 23.51 6.75 -21.77
C MET A 16 22.14 6.36 -22.33
N GLU A 17 22.11 5.63 -23.44
CA GLU A 17 20.89 5.00 -23.90
C GLU A 17 20.39 4.17 -22.71
N ILE A 18 19.35 4.68 -22.06
CA ILE A 18 18.71 4.05 -20.92
C ILE A 18 18.22 2.71 -21.48
N GLY A 19 18.99 1.64 -21.22
CA GLY A 19 18.59 0.29 -21.54
C GLY A 19 17.16 0.06 -21.07
N GLN A 20 16.39 -0.72 -21.84
CA GLN A 20 14.95 -0.86 -21.68
C GLN A 20 14.55 -0.95 -20.20
N VAL A 21 13.90 0.10 -19.70
CA VAL A 21 13.49 0.20 -18.30
C VAL A 21 12.57 -0.99 -17.98
N PRO A 22 12.85 -1.77 -16.93
CA PRO A 22 12.01 -2.92 -16.59
C PRO A 22 10.59 -2.45 -16.27
N SER A 23 9.59 -3.26 -16.59
CA SER A 23 8.23 -2.93 -16.16
C SER A 23 8.16 -3.03 -14.65
N CYS A 24 7.54 -2.02 -14.04
CA CYS A 24 7.39 -1.86 -12.61
C CYS A 24 5.91 -1.65 -12.32
N SER A 25 5.36 -2.37 -11.34
CA SER A 25 3.97 -2.24 -10.88
C SER A 25 3.92 -2.16 -9.36
N TYR A 26 2.79 -1.71 -8.81
CA TYR A 26 2.55 -1.87 -7.38
C TYR A 26 2.59 -3.35 -6.98
N HIS A 27 3.04 -3.61 -5.76
CA HIS A 27 3.06 -4.95 -5.20
C HIS A 27 2.44 -4.99 -3.80
N HIS A 28 3.10 -4.40 -2.81
CA HIS A 28 2.57 -4.32 -1.44
C HIS A 28 3.09 -3.08 -0.73
N LEU A 29 2.46 -2.73 0.39
CA LEU A 29 3.06 -1.88 1.42
C LEU A 29 3.36 -2.71 2.65
N GLN A 30 4.49 -2.46 3.32
CA GLN A 30 4.75 -3.05 4.63
C GLN A 30 4.65 -1.98 5.72
N PHE A 31 3.77 -2.22 6.68
CA PHE A 31 3.59 -1.39 7.86
C PHE A 31 4.35 -2.02 9.03
N TYR A 32 5.11 -1.21 9.75
CA TYR A 32 5.64 -1.60 11.06
C TYR A 32 4.80 -0.97 12.15
N VAL A 33 4.35 -1.83 13.08
CA VAL A 33 3.48 -1.46 14.19
C VAL A 33 4.02 -1.99 15.51
N ASP A 34 3.70 -1.32 16.60
CA ASP A 34 4.18 -1.67 17.94
C ASP A 34 3.71 -3.06 18.39
N SER A 35 2.48 -3.43 18.04
CA SER A 35 1.91 -4.72 18.44
C SER A 35 0.82 -5.18 17.49
N LEU A 36 0.64 -6.49 17.43
CA LEU A 36 -0.48 -7.16 16.78
C LEU A 36 -1.13 -8.12 17.77
N LYS A 37 -2.45 -8.30 17.66
CA LYS A 37 -3.16 -9.38 18.36
C LYS A 37 -2.84 -10.74 17.71
N SER A 38 -3.36 -11.82 18.29
CA SER A 38 -3.18 -13.15 17.71
C SER A 38 -4.05 -13.33 16.45
N LEU A 39 -3.71 -14.32 15.63
CA LEU A 39 -4.52 -14.63 14.44
C LEU A 39 -5.95 -14.99 14.84
N GLU A 40 -6.12 -15.79 15.89
CA GLU A 40 -7.43 -16.24 16.38
C GLU A 40 -8.30 -15.06 16.76
N TYR A 41 -7.71 -14.04 17.39
CA TYR A 41 -8.41 -12.81 17.73
C TYR A 41 -9.02 -12.14 16.49
N TYR A 42 -8.22 -11.93 15.45
CA TYR A 42 -8.70 -11.29 14.23
C TYR A 42 -9.64 -12.20 13.43
N GLN A 43 -9.44 -13.53 13.44
CA GLN A 43 -10.36 -14.48 12.81
C GLN A 43 -11.75 -14.44 13.46
N VAL A 44 -11.86 -14.27 14.78
CA VAL A 44 -13.15 -14.07 15.44
C VAL A 44 -13.85 -12.81 14.90
N ILE A 45 -13.12 -11.72 14.67
CA ILE A 45 -13.67 -10.50 14.07
C ILE A 45 -14.16 -10.76 12.65
N GLN A 46 -13.34 -11.38 11.80
CA GLN A 46 -13.72 -11.69 10.41
C GLN A 46 -14.94 -12.59 10.33
N ASN A 47 -14.97 -13.67 11.11
CA ASN A 47 -16.08 -14.62 11.13
C ASN A 47 -17.37 -13.92 11.56
N ARG A 48 -17.29 -13.04 12.55
CA ARG A 48 -18.44 -12.25 13.01
C ARG A 48 -18.90 -11.23 11.98
N LEU A 49 -17.99 -10.59 11.25
CA LEU A 49 -18.33 -9.68 10.13
C LEU A 49 -19.02 -10.45 8.99
N CYS A 50 -18.54 -11.65 8.66
CA CYS A 50 -19.21 -12.53 7.69
C CYS A 50 -20.61 -12.95 8.15
N GLU A 51 -20.78 -13.32 9.43
CA GLU A 51 -22.09 -13.68 9.98
C GLU A 51 -23.03 -12.47 10.06
N PHE A 52 -22.51 -11.29 10.36
CA PHE A 52 -23.26 -10.05 10.30
C PHE A 52 -23.76 -9.78 8.89
N ALA A 53 -22.88 -9.88 7.90
CA ALA A 53 -23.23 -9.69 6.49
C ALA A 53 -24.25 -10.72 5.98
N SER A 54 -24.27 -11.95 6.52
CA SER A 54 -25.27 -12.94 6.12
C SER A 54 -26.64 -12.71 6.75
N LYS A 55 -26.69 -12.16 7.98
CA LYS A 55 -27.94 -11.86 8.69
C LYS A 55 -28.53 -10.49 8.39
N TYR A 56 -27.70 -9.52 8.05
CA TYR A 56 -28.09 -8.16 7.75
C TYR A 56 -27.78 -7.83 6.30
N GLN A 57 -28.83 -7.71 5.49
CA GLN A 57 -28.75 -7.19 4.14
C GLN A 57 -29.37 -5.79 4.14
N PRO A 58 -28.63 -4.75 3.74
CA PRO A 58 -29.22 -3.44 3.53
C PRO A 58 -30.43 -3.56 2.59
N PRO A 59 -31.52 -2.80 2.82
CA PRO A 59 -32.64 -2.80 1.88
C PRO A 59 -32.15 -2.50 0.46
N GLU A 60 -32.75 -3.14 -0.54
CA GLU A 60 -32.34 -2.94 -1.94
C GLU A 60 -32.41 -1.46 -2.31
N GLY A 61 -31.31 -0.94 -2.89
CA GLY A 61 -31.18 0.47 -3.25
C GLY A 61 -30.94 1.44 -2.08
N ALA A 62 -30.88 0.96 -0.83
CA ALA A 62 -30.56 1.82 0.30
C ALA A 62 -29.09 2.24 0.27
N GLN A 63 -28.86 3.55 0.32
CA GLN A 63 -27.51 4.10 0.45
C GLN A 63 -26.92 3.89 1.84
N ARG A 64 -27.78 3.72 2.87
CA ARG A 64 -27.39 3.61 4.29
C ARG A 64 -27.99 2.39 4.95
N PHE A 65 -27.32 1.91 5.99
CA PHE A 65 -27.87 0.91 6.89
C PHE A 65 -29.04 1.49 7.72
N ASN A 66 -30.03 0.65 8.00
CA ASN A 66 -30.98 0.85 9.08
C ASN A 66 -30.24 0.64 10.42
N LEU A 67 -29.63 1.70 10.95
CA LEU A 67 -28.71 1.62 12.08
C LEU A 67 -29.29 0.91 13.33
N PRO A 68 -30.55 1.15 13.77
CA PRO A 68 -31.13 0.39 14.88
C PRO A 68 -31.17 -1.12 14.64
N GLU A 69 -31.59 -1.56 13.46
CA GLU A 69 -31.69 -2.97 13.09
C GLU A 69 -30.31 -3.61 12.89
N ALA A 70 -29.42 -2.93 12.19
CA ALA A 70 -28.04 -3.36 11.98
C ALA A 70 -27.32 -3.51 13.32
N ARG A 71 -27.50 -2.55 14.25
CA ARG A 71 -26.91 -2.61 15.59
C ARG A 71 -27.51 -3.72 16.44
N ALA A 72 -28.83 -3.92 16.41
CA ALA A 72 -29.46 -5.05 17.09
C ALA A 72 -28.93 -6.39 16.57
N THR A 73 -28.80 -6.53 15.25
CA THR A 73 -28.21 -7.71 14.61
C THR A 73 -26.76 -7.91 15.07
N TRP A 74 -25.93 -6.87 15.03
CA TRP A 74 -24.54 -6.94 15.48
C TRP A 74 -24.40 -7.33 16.96
N GLN A 75 -25.25 -6.77 17.83
CA GLN A 75 -25.28 -7.09 19.27
C GLN A 75 -25.73 -8.53 19.53
N SER A 76 -26.62 -9.09 18.70
CA SER A 76 -27.02 -10.50 18.82
C SER A 76 -25.88 -11.49 18.54
N LEU A 77 -24.83 -11.04 17.85
CA LEU A 77 -23.66 -11.84 17.50
C LEU A 77 -22.56 -11.84 18.58
N GLY A 78 -22.71 -11.03 19.64
CA GLY A 78 -21.77 -10.99 20.76
C GLY A 78 -21.49 -9.60 21.32
N PRO A 79 -20.47 -9.46 22.18
CA PRO A 79 -20.12 -8.19 22.82
C PRO A 79 -19.87 -7.08 21.82
N SER A 80 -20.37 -5.87 22.07
CA SER A 80 -20.19 -4.73 21.17
C SER A 80 -19.68 -3.53 21.94
N LYS A 81 -18.77 -2.75 21.34
CA LYS A 81 -18.37 -1.45 21.87
C LYS A 81 -19.53 -0.46 21.71
N ASN A 82 -19.56 0.56 22.56
CA ASN A 82 -20.48 1.69 22.41
C ASN A 82 -19.89 2.67 21.38
N PRO A 83 -20.58 3.00 20.27
CA PRO A 83 -20.09 3.93 19.27
C PRO A 83 -19.79 5.34 19.81
N ALA A 84 -20.47 5.75 20.88
CA ALA A 84 -20.19 7.03 21.54
C ALA A 84 -18.79 7.08 22.19
N ASP A 85 -18.17 5.92 22.44
CA ASP A 85 -16.83 5.82 23.04
C ASP A 85 -15.73 5.68 21.96
N TYR A 86 -16.09 5.78 20.67
CA TYR A 86 -15.13 5.68 19.57
C TYR A 86 -14.14 6.84 19.58
N VAL A 87 -12.85 6.51 19.47
CA VAL A 87 -11.76 7.46 19.25
C VAL A 87 -10.95 6.99 18.04
N SER A 88 -10.54 7.92 17.18
CA SER A 88 -9.83 7.58 15.94
C SER A 88 -8.33 7.33 16.15
N GLN A 89 -7.78 7.84 17.26
CA GLN A 89 -6.37 7.73 17.59
C GLN A 89 -6.04 6.38 18.23
N ASN A 90 -4.79 5.93 18.05
CA ASN A 90 -4.21 4.74 18.71
C ASN A 90 -5.05 3.46 18.55
N GLN A 91 -5.76 3.34 17.43
CA GLN A 91 -6.51 2.13 17.11
C GLN A 91 -5.59 1.06 16.51
N ASP A 92 -6.01 -0.20 16.64
CA ASP A 92 -5.36 -1.32 15.97
C ASP A 92 -5.60 -1.23 14.44
N LEU A 93 -4.51 -1.12 13.68
CA LEU A 93 -4.58 -0.94 12.23
C LEU A 93 -5.29 -2.11 11.53
N VAL A 94 -5.09 -3.35 11.99
CA VAL A 94 -5.75 -4.52 11.42
C VAL A 94 -7.25 -4.43 11.69
N GLU A 95 -7.67 -4.15 12.93
CA GLU A 95 -9.09 -3.94 13.25
C GLU A 95 -9.72 -2.85 12.37
N GLN A 96 -9.02 -1.73 12.15
CA GLN A 96 -9.50 -0.66 11.29
C GLN A 96 -9.74 -1.11 9.85
N LEU A 97 -8.84 -1.92 9.29
CA LEU A 97 -8.99 -2.45 7.92
C LEU A 97 -10.12 -3.49 7.84
N LEU A 98 -10.26 -4.34 8.86
CA LEU A 98 -11.34 -5.33 8.93
C LEU A 98 -12.71 -4.65 9.06
N TYR A 99 -12.92 -3.82 10.09
CA TYR A 99 -14.20 -3.15 10.35
C TYR A 99 -14.52 -2.04 9.35
N GLY A 100 -13.50 -1.27 8.93
CA GLY A 100 -13.71 -0.09 8.09
C GLY A 100 -13.85 -0.41 6.62
N LEU A 101 -13.02 -1.33 6.09
CA LEU A 101 -12.95 -1.62 4.65
C LEU A 101 -13.45 -3.02 4.29
N GLY A 102 -13.74 -3.86 5.29
CA GLY A 102 -14.12 -5.26 5.06
C GLY A 102 -12.97 -6.10 4.49
N TRP A 103 -11.72 -5.66 4.68
CA TRP A 103 -10.56 -6.41 4.20
C TRP A 103 -10.36 -7.67 5.03
N SER A 104 -9.47 -8.55 4.57
CA SER A 104 -9.23 -9.84 5.23
C SER A 104 -7.74 -10.13 5.39
N ILE A 105 -7.38 -10.78 6.49
CA ILE A 105 -6.10 -11.46 6.67
C ILE A 105 -6.08 -12.68 5.77
N SER A 106 -5.18 -12.69 4.80
CA SER A 106 -5.01 -13.77 3.82
C SER A 106 -3.69 -14.53 3.99
N GLY A 107 -2.88 -14.19 4.99
CA GLY A 107 -1.70 -14.96 5.34
C GLY A 107 -1.01 -14.42 6.58
N GLU A 108 -0.10 -15.23 7.11
CA GLU A 108 0.70 -14.87 8.27
C GLU A 108 2.16 -15.30 8.14
N HIS A 109 3.02 -14.62 8.87
CA HIS A 109 4.37 -15.07 9.16
C HIS A 109 4.59 -14.98 10.67
N THR A 110 5.06 -16.06 11.29
CA THR A 110 5.52 -16.02 12.69
C THR A 110 6.98 -16.48 12.72
N GLY A 111 7.86 -15.52 12.91
CA GLY A 111 9.30 -15.74 13.08
C GLY A 111 9.73 -15.61 14.55
N PRO A 112 11.01 -15.89 14.83
CA PRO A 112 11.57 -15.77 16.18
C PRO A 112 11.55 -14.33 16.71
N GLU A 113 11.69 -13.34 15.81
CA GLU A 113 11.80 -11.92 16.17
C GLU A 113 10.55 -11.10 15.83
N THR A 114 9.79 -11.50 14.82
CA THR A 114 8.63 -10.75 14.34
C THR A 114 7.43 -11.63 14.03
N ARG A 115 6.25 -11.01 14.04
CA ARG A 115 5.01 -11.54 13.48
C ARG A 115 4.53 -10.60 12.39
N SER A 116 4.04 -11.15 11.29
CA SER A 116 3.40 -10.38 10.23
C SER A 116 2.06 -10.96 9.83
N PHE A 117 1.12 -10.09 9.47
CA PHE A 117 -0.12 -10.45 8.78
C PHE A 117 -0.16 -9.83 7.40
N LEU A 118 -0.57 -10.62 6.41
CA LEU A 118 -0.94 -10.13 5.09
C LEU A 118 -2.42 -9.80 5.11
N VAL A 119 -2.77 -8.52 4.98
CA VAL A 119 -4.14 -8.01 4.87
C VAL A 119 -4.40 -7.58 3.44
N THR A 120 -5.42 -8.13 2.81
CA THR A 120 -5.74 -7.88 1.40
C THR A 120 -7.14 -7.33 1.23
N SER A 121 -7.31 -6.46 0.23
CA SER A 121 -8.64 -6.07 -0.25
C SER A 121 -9.42 -7.27 -0.82
N ALA A 122 -10.72 -7.10 -1.03
CA ALA A 122 -11.62 -8.18 -1.45
C ALA A 122 -11.47 -8.64 -2.91
N ASP A 123 -10.54 -8.07 -3.67
CA ASP A 123 -10.30 -8.48 -5.05
C ASP A 123 -9.49 -9.77 -5.13
N LYS A 124 -9.99 -10.73 -5.92
CA LYS A 124 -9.35 -12.03 -6.18
C LYS A 124 -8.16 -11.95 -7.13
N THR A 125 -8.06 -10.89 -7.94
CA THR A 125 -7.12 -10.81 -9.05
C THR A 125 -5.82 -10.04 -8.76
N GLY A 126 -5.79 -9.15 -7.77
CA GLY A 126 -4.59 -8.37 -7.47
C GLY A 126 -4.84 -7.00 -6.86
N GLY A 127 -5.85 -6.85 -6.00
CA GLY A 127 -6.08 -5.61 -5.25
C GLY A 127 -4.99 -5.32 -4.21
N ILE A 128 -5.22 -4.31 -3.36
CA ILE A 128 -4.23 -3.85 -2.38
C ILE A 128 -3.80 -4.96 -1.41
N GLN A 129 -2.50 -4.98 -1.12
CA GLN A 129 -1.85 -5.92 -0.20
C GLN A 129 -1.01 -5.16 0.83
N PHE A 130 -1.35 -5.31 2.11
CA PHE A 130 -0.59 -4.76 3.22
C PHE A 130 0.03 -5.89 4.04
N VAL A 131 1.34 -5.84 4.23
CA VAL A 131 2.04 -6.69 5.19
C VAL A 131 2.22 -5.88 6.47
N ILE A 132 1.58 -6.27 7.56
CA ILE A 132 1.63 -5.54 8.82
C ILE A 132 2.48 -6.36 9.78
N THR A 133 3.61 -5.82 10.21
CA THR A 133 4.63 -6.53 11.00
C THR A 133 4.82 -5.87 12.36
N CYS A 134 4.93 -6.66 13.42
CA CYS A 134 5.31 -6.22 14.76
C CYS A 134 6.40 -7.13 15.36
N PRO A 135 7.05 -6.73 16.47
CA PRO A 135 7.91 -7.62 17.23
C PRO A 135 7.12 -8.83 17.76
N THR A 136 7.73 -10.02 17.77
CA THR A 136 7.15 -11.20 18.41
C THR A 136 7.08 -10.95 19.92
N PRO A 137 5.91 -11.14 20.57
CA PRO A 137 5.82 -11.02 22.02
C PRO A 137 6.81 -11.99 22.69
N PRO A 138 7.50 -11.59 23.76
CA PRO A 138 8.39 -12.50 24.48
C PRO A 138 7.58 -13.72 24.93
N SER A 139 8.01 -14.91 24.51
CA SER A 139 7.31 -16.15 24.88
C SER A 139 7.31 -16.28 26.40
N PRO A 140 6.15 -16.49 27.05
CA PRO A 140 6.08 -16.69 28.50
C PRO A 140 7.00 -17.83 28.97
N ALA A 141 7.24 -18.83 28.10
CA ALA A 141 8.12 -19.96 28.39
C ALA A 141 9.60 -19.58 28.52
N LEU A 142 10.06 -18.51 27.86
CA LEU A 142 11.43 -18.01 27.95
C LEU A 142 11.66 -17.18 29.22
N CYS A 143 10.63 -16.48 29.72
CA CYS A 143 10.73 -15.68 30.94
C CYS A 143 10.65 -16.51 32.23
N ALA A 144 10.12 -17.74 32.19
CA ALA A 144 10.00 -18.62 33.35
C ALA A 144 11.31 -19.36 33.72
N SER A 145 12.36 -19.24 32.91
CA SER A 145 13.66 -19.90 33.10
C SER A 145 14.71 -18.95 33.72
N THR A 146 14.35 -18.19 34.75
CA THR A 146 15.31 -17.40 35.53
C THR A 146 15.95 -18.18 36.69
N THR A 147 15.70 -19.48 36.81
CA THR A 147 16.54 -20.34 37.65
C THR A 147 17.90 -20.45 36.96
N PRO A 148 18.99 -19.89 37.52
CA PRO A 148 20.32 -20.12 36.97
C PRO A 148 20.60 -21.61 37.11
N MET A 149 20.49 -22.35 36.00
CA MET A 149 20.95 -23.73 35.95
C MET A 149 22.45 -23.71 36.30
N PRO A 150 22.89 -24.42 37.36
CA PRO A 150 24.32 -24.54 37.62
C PRO A 150 24.99 -25.11 36.38
N ILE A 151 25.98 -24.38 35.87
CA ILE A 151 26.83 -24.82 34.77
C ILE A 151 27.68 -25.98 35.32
N ASN A 152 27.15 -27.20 35.25
CA ASN A 152 27.93 -28.39 35.50
C ASN A 152 28.79 -28.64 34.27
N GLN A 153 30.09 -28.34 34.41
CA GLN A 153 31.12 -28.40 33.36
C GLN A 153 31.35 -29.83 32.78
N GLU A 154 30.69 -30.86 33.31
CA GLU A 154 30.91 -32.28 32.92
C GLU A 154 30.00 -32.78 31.77
N GLY A 155 29.15 -31.93 31.18
CA GLY A 155 28.21 -32.32 30.11
C GLY A 155 28.56 -31.90 28.68
N ILE A 156 29.69 -31.20 28.46
CA ILE A 156 29.99 -30.53 27.18
C ILE A 156 30.43 -31.52 26.08
N ASP A 157 30.93 -32.71 26.43
CA ASP A 157 31.48 -33.65 25.44
C ASP A 157 30.44 -34.63 24.85
N SER A 158 29.20 -34.65 25.36
CA SER A 158 28.18 -35.64 24.95
C SER A 158 27.08 -35.11 24.01
N MET A 159 27.13 -33.82 23.61
CA MET A 159 26.14 -33.22 22.69
C MET A 159 26.62 -33.02 21.24
N ASN A 160 27.78 -33.57 20.86
CA ASN A 160 28.30 -33.52 19.49
C ASN A 160 27.52 -34.39 18.46
N GLY A 161 26.45 -35.07 18.88
CA GLY A 161 25.61 -35.93 18.01
C GLY A 161 24.22 -35.40 17.69
N ALA A 162 23.76 -34.31 18.31
CA ALA A 162 22.48 -33.71 17.97
C ALA A 162 22.66 -32.93 16.66
N LYS A 163 22.13 -33.46 15.55
CA LYS A 163 21.92 -32.70 14.32
C LYS A 163 21.33 -31.35 14.73
N ARG A 164 22.14 -30.28 14.64
CA ARG A 164 21.65 -28.91 14.69
C ARG A 164 20.50 -28.88 13.69
N ILE A 165 19.27 -28.82 14.19
CA ILE A 165 18.10 -28.53 13.36
C ILE A 165 18.52 -27.23 12.69
N LYS A 166 18.77 -27.32 11.37
CA LYS A 166 19.18 -26.18 10.56
C LYS A 166 18.06 -25.18 10.79
N LEU A 167 18.33 -24.16 11.61
CA LEU A 167 17.34 -23.14 11.94
C LEU A 167 16.80 -22.70 10.59
N GLU A 168 15.50 -22.90 10.39
CA GLU A 168 14.84 -22.64 9.11
C GLU A 168 15.32 -21.31 8.56
N GLU A 169 15.53 -21.24 7.25
CA GLU A 169 16.01 -20.04 6.58
C GLU A 169 15.20 -18.84 7.05
N THR A 170 15.87 -17.95 7.79
CA THR A 170 15.25 -16.73 8.28
C THR A 170 15.06 -15.83 7.08
N PHE A 171 13.80 -15.60 6.72
CA PHE A 171 13.42 -14.61 5.71
C PHE A 171 13.81 -13.21 6.19
N ASP A 172 14.90 -12.67 5.65
CA ASP A 172 15.51 -11.40 6.08
C ASP A 172 14.50 -10.25 6.19
N HIS A 173 13.57 -10.13 5.22
CA HIS A 173 12.51 -9.12 5.20
C HIS A 173 11.50 -9.19 6.37
N PHE A 174 11.59 -10.24 7.19
CA PHE A 174 10.87 -10.41 8.46
C PHE A 174 11.79 -10.39 9.70
N SER A 175 13.06 -10.01 9.58
CA SER A 175 13.94 -9.87 10.74
C SER A 175 13.56 -8.65 11.59
N GLY A 176 13.70 -8.79 12.91
CA GLY A 176 13.46 -7.73 13.89
C GLY A 176 14.42 -6.55 13.73
N HIS A 177 15.59 -6.74 13.11
CA HIS A 177 16.53 -5.63 12.87
C HIS A 177 15.96 -4.56 11.93
N HIS A 178 15.07 -4.93 11.00
CA HIS A 178 14.39 -3.95 10.14
C HIS A 178 13.39 -3.10 10.93
N LEU A 179 12.67 -3.69 11.89
CA LEU A 179 11.76 -2.96 12.76
C LEU A 179 12.53 -2.00 13.68
N ALA A 180 13.63 -2.48 14.27
CA ALA A 180 14.51 -1.63 15.09
C ALA A 180 15.02 -0.44 14.28
N ARG A 181 15.56 -0.69 13.09
CA ARG A 181 16.05 0.35 12.17
C ARG A 181 14.97 1.38 11.84
N PHE A 182 13.76 0.94 11.48
CA PHE A 182 12.65 1.85 11.20
C PHE A 182 12.28 2.68 12.42
N SER A 183 12.10 2.04 13.58
CA SER A 183 11.74 2.67 14.85
C SER A 183 12.74 3.74 15.28
N ASP A 184 14.04 3.45 15.12
CA ASP A 184 15.13 4.38 15.45
C ASP A 184 15.15 5.63 14.55
N ASN A 185 14.66 5.52 13.31
CA ASN A 185 14.61 6.64 12.36
C ASN A 185 13.26 7.38 12.34
N HIS A 186 12.17 6.74 12.79
CA HIS A 186 10.80 7.28 12.74
C HIS A 186 10.23 7.63 14.12
N LYS A 187 11.10 7.97 15.08
CA LYS A 187 10.75 8.32 16.47
C LYS A 187 9.79 7.33 17.15
N ARG A 188 9.95 6.04 16.87
CA ARG A 188 9.13 4.93 17.41
C ARG A 188 7.65 5.00 17.06
N GLY A 189 7.28 5.62 15.93
CA GLY A 189 5.91 5.63 15.43
C GLY A 189 5.57 4.40 14.59
N ASN A 190 4.29 4.04 14.57
CA ASN A 190 3.73 3.11 13.57
C ASN A 190 3.73 3.79 12.19
N GLY A 191 4.00 3.06 11.11
CA GLY A 191 3.95 3.65 9.77
C GLY A 191 4.32 2.71 8.64
N VAL A 192 4.29 3.24 7.41
CA VAL A 192 4.72 2.51 6.20
C VAL A 192 6.25 2.52 6.14
N ALA A 193 6.84 1.34 6.33
CA ALA A 193 8.29 1.15 6.30
C ALA A 193 8.80 0.75 4.91
N VAL A 194 7.97 0.09 4.10
CA VAL A 194 8.38 -0.45 2.79
C VAL A 194 7.34 -0.12 1.71
N LEU A 195 7.83 0.38 0.58
CA LEU A 195 7.11 0.50 -0.68
C LEU A 195 7.53 -0.66 -1.60
N GLY A 196 6.67 -1.65 -1.78
CA GLY A 196 6.94 -2.83 -2.58
C GLY A 196 6.52 -2.66 -4.03
N PHE A 197 7.44 -2.91 -4.95
CA PHE A 197 7.22 -2.94 -6.39
C PHE A 197 7.49 -4.33 -6.95
N LYS A 198 6.69 -4.74 -7.93
CA LYS A 198 6.93 -5.94 -8.70
C LYS A 198 7.63 -5.55 -10.00
N LEU A 199 8.70 -6.25 -10.33
CA LEU A 199 9.45 -6.10 -11.57
C LEU A 199 9.23 -7.31 -12.47
N SER A 200 9.29 -7.09 -13.79
CA SER A 200 9.39 -8.20 -14.75
C SER A 200 10.69 -8.98 -14.56
N GLN A 201 10.73 -10.19 -15.10
CA GLN A 201 11.94 -11.00 -15.18
C GLN A 201 13.14 -10.20 -15.72
N GLY A 202 14.29 -10.32 -15.07
CA GLY A 202 15.51 -9.55 -15.40
C GLY A 202 15.51 -8.09 -14.91
N GLY A 203 14.41 -7.63 -14.31
CA GLY A 203 14.28 -6.24 -13.87
C GLY A 203 15.10 -5.90 -12.63
N ILE A 204 15.32 -6.87 -11.75
CA ILE A 204 16.14 -6.68 -10.53
C ILE A 204 17.57 -6.32 -10.91
N GLU A 205 18.17 -7.03 -11.85
CA GLU A 205 19.55 -6.83 -12.30
C GLU A 205 19.72 -5.42 -12.89
N GLY A 206 18.80 -4.98 -13.74
CA GLY A 206 18.84 -3.66 -14.35
C GLY A 206 18.65 -2.52 -13.35
N VAL A 207 17.76 -2.67 -12.37
CA VAL A 207 17.58 -1.68 -11.30
C VAL A 207 18.80 -1.67 -10.37
N MET A 208 19.30 -2.83 -9.97
CA MET A 208 20.47 -2.97 -9.11
C MET A 208 21.72 -2.33 -9.74
N GLU A 209 22.00 -2.58 -11.03
CA GLU A 209 23.13 -1.99 -11.74
C GLU A 209 23.09 -0.45 -11.70
N ARG A 210 21.91 0.13 -11.90
CA ARG A 210 21.71 1.60 -11.83
C ARG A 210 21.94 2.13 -10.43
N TYR A 211 21.42 1.46 -9.39
CA TYR A 211 21.71 1.84 -8.01
C TYR A 211 23.19 1.74 -7.69
N GLN A 212 23.88 0.67 -8.13
CA GLN A 212 25.32 0.50 -7.88
C GLN A 212 26.15 1.60 -8.54
N SER A 213 25.77 2.00 -9.76
CA SER A 213 26.47 3.03 -10.52
C SER A 213 26.19 4.45 -10.01
N LEU A 214 24.93 4.79 -9.75
CA LEU A 214 24.48 6.17 -9.54
C LEU A 214 24.17 6.47 -8.06
N HIS A 215 23.67 5.49 -7.31
CA HIS A 215 23.19 5.67 -5.94
C HIS A 215 23.67 4.59 -4.95
N PRO A 216 24.97 4.23 -4.91
CA PRO A 216 25.45 3.06 -4.16
C PRO A 216 25.20 3.17 -2.65
N ALA A 217 25.13 4.39 -2.12
CA ALA A 217 24.87 4.63 -0.70
C ALA A 217 23.45 4.22 -0.25
N LEU A 218 22.50 4.07 -1.18
CA LEU A 218 21.13 3.65 -0.87
C LEU A 218 20.96 2.12 -0.85
N ILE A 219 21.94 1.34 -1.31
CA ILE A 219 21.80 -0.12 -1.37
C ILE A 219 21.82 -0.70 0.04
N LEU A 220 20.82 -1.53 0.35
CA LEU A 220 20.78 -2.24 1.62
C LEU A 220 21.83 -3.37 1.64
N THR A 221 22.64 -3.43 2.70
CA THR A 221 23.65 -4.48 2.86
C THR A 221 23.04 -5.88 2.79
N GLY A 222 23.62 -6.75 1.96
CA GLY A 222 23.14 -8.14 1.78
C GLY A 222 22.04 -8.31 0.74
N SER A 223 21.65 -7.23 0.05
CA SER A 223 20.71 -7.22 -1.07
C SER A 223 21.45 -7.34 -2.42
N PRO A 224 20.89 -8.03 -3.44
CA PRO A 224 19.62 -8.76 -3.45
C PRO A 224 19.71 -10.12 -2.76
N ARG A 225 18.55 -10.67 -2.39
CA ARG A 225 18.40 -12.02 -1.84
C ARG A 225 17.43 -12.83 -2.69
N THR A 226 17.76 -14.09 -2.91
CA THR A 226 16.89 -15.03 -3.65
C THR A 226 16.42 -16.13 -2.71
N TYR A 227 15.13 -16.40 -2.73
CA TYR A 227 14.47 -17.41 -1.92
C TYR A 227 13.82 -18.46 -2.83
N ASP A 228 13.81 -19.70 -2.37
CA ASP A 228 12.96 -20.73 -2.97
C ASP A 228 11.48 -20.41 -2.69
N ASP A 229 10.61 -20.49 -3.70
CA ASP A 229 9.17 -20.48 -3.45
C ASP A 229 8.73 -21.88 -2.99
N VAL A 230 8.76 -22.06 -1.68
CA VAL A 230 8.43 -23.35 -1.04
C VAL A 230 6.95 -23.71 -1.24
N MET A 231 6.06 -22.74 -1.46
CA MET A 231 4.62 -23.00 -1.60
C MET A 231 4.29 -23.67 -2.93
N GLU A 232 5.02 -23.33 -4.00
CA GLU A 232 4.83 -23.96 -5.32
C GLU A 232 5.40 -25.37 -5.40
N ARG A 233 6.48 -25.66 -4.66
CA ARG A 233 7.07 -27.02 -4.61
C ARG A 233 6.09 -28.08 -4.12
N GLN A 234 5.14 -27.72 -3.27
CA GLN A 234 4.17 -28.67 -2.74
C GLN A 234 3.06 -29.03 -3.73
N ARG A 235 2.84 -28.25 -4.80
CA ARG A 235 1.69 -28.47 -5.69
C ARG A 235 1.96 -29.45 -6.83
N GLU A 236 3.07 -29.39 -7.57
CA GLU A 236 3.15 -30.12 -8.85
C GLU A 236 4.52 -30.64 -9.30
N GLY A 237 5.46 -30.97 -8.39
CA GLY A 237 6.75 -31.57 -8.79
C GLY A 237 7.59 -30.71 -9.76
N ASN A 238 7.26 -29.42 -9.84
CA ASN A 238 7.87 -28.47 -10.75
C ASN A 238 9.25 -28.05 -10.23
N THR A 239 10.16 -27.73 -11.14
CA THR A 239 11.47 -27.16 -10.80
C THR A 239 11.22 -25.85 -10.08
N GLY A 240 11.44 -25.82 -8.77
CA GLY A 240 10.96 -24.76 -7.88
C GLY A 240 11.28 -23.37 -8.40
N SER A 241 10.26 -22.53 -8.49
CA SER A 241 10.42 -21.12 -8.75
C SER A 241 11.18 -20.45 -7.61
N THR A 242 11.80 -19.33 -7.92
CA THR A 242 12.51 -18.50 -6.94
C THR A 242 11.95 -17.08 -6.97
N ILE A 243 11.97 -16.45 -5.81
CA ILE A 243 11.63 -15.04 -5.64
C ILE A 243 12.89 -14.30 -5.26
N THR A 244 13.27 -13.31 -6.05
CA THR A 244 14.39 -12.42 -5.77
C THR A 244 13.86 -11.09 -5.25
N ILE A 245 14.39 -10.65 -4.11
CA ILE A 245 14.07 -9.39 -3.45
C ILE A 245 15.32 -8.51 -3.44
N PHE A 246 15.19 -7.31 -3.98
CA PHE A 246 16.19 -6.25 -3.92
C PHE A 246 15.64 -5.06 -3.14
N GLU A 247 16.27 -4.73 -2.02
CA GLU A 247 15.92 -3.60 -1.17
C GLU A 247 16.96 -2.49 -1.22
N VAL A 248 16.46 -1.25 -1.19
CA VAL A 248 17.24 -0.02 -1.10
C VAL A 248 16.54 0.97 -0.17
N PHE A 249 17.30 1.85 0.47
CA PHE A 249 16.74 2.99 1.19
C PHE A 249 16.09 3.97 0.21
N ALA A 250 14.93 4.49 0.57
CA ALA A 250 14.13 5.33 -0.32
C ALA A 250 14.71 6.74 -0.49
N TYR A 251 15.32 7.28 0.57
CA TYR A 251 15.71 8.69 0.63
C TYR A 251 17.16 8.86 1.05
N TYR A 252 17.76 9.97 0.65
CA TYR A 252 18.96 10.50 1.28
C TYR A 252 18.56 11.40 2.45
N ARG A 253 19.46 11.55 3.43
CA ARG A 253 19.32 12.52 4.51
C ARG A 253 19.43 13.93 3.95
N LYS A 254 18.90 14.90 4.72
CA LYS A 254 19.06 16.32 4.41
C LYS A 254 20.54 16.65 4.24
N GLU A 255 20.86 17.28 3.11
CA GLU A 255 22.20 17.77 2.81
C GLU A 255 22.65 18.79 3.86
N ASP A 256 23.86 18.58 4.38
CA ASP A 256 24.60 19.62 5.07
C ASP A 256 25.49 20.33 4.03
N PRO A 257 25.11 21.54 3.57
CA PRO A 257 25.81 22.23 2.50
C PRO A 257 27.26 22.56 2.85
N ASP A 258 27.61 22.60 4.14
CA ASP A 258 28.95 22.95 4.60
C ASP A 258 29.88 21.73 4.66
N SER A 259 29.34 20.51 4.66
CA SER A 259 30.12 19.28 4.82
C SER A 259 30.96 18.93 3.59
N GLY A 260 30.49 19.27 2.39
CA GLY A 260 31.06 18.81 1.12
C GLY A 260 30.99 17.29 0.92
N GLU A 261 30.39 16.54 1.86
CA GLU A 261 30.23 15.09 1.78
C GLU A 261 29.00 14.73 0.95
N ARG A 262 29.04 13.54 0.33
CA ARG A 262 27.84 13.02 -0.31
C ARG A 262 26.77 12.73 0.74
N PRO A 263 25.49 12.98 0.45
CA PRO A 263 24.42 12.71 1.40
C PRO A 263 24.41 11.24 1.81
N ALA A 264 24.34 10.97 3.11
CA ALA A 264 24.13 9.62 3.62
C ALA A 264 22.68 9.17 3.40
N ALA A 265 22.43 7.86 3.39
CA ALA A 265 21.08 7.31 3.29
C ALA A 265 20.24 7.63 4.55
N ASP A 266 18.97 7.94 4.34
CA ASP A 266 17.94 7.87 5.37
C ASP A 266 17.53 6.40 5.51
N THR A 267 17.76 5.82 6.68
CA THR A 267 17.61 4.37 6.85
C THR A 267 16.23 3.94 7.33
N GLY A 268 15.28 4.87 7.39
CA GLY A 268 13.93 4.63 7.86
C GLY A 268 13.05 3.89 6.84
N THR A 269 12.88 4.43 5.64
CA THR A 269 11.98 3.86 4.62
C THR A 269 12.74 3.12 3.51
N VAL A 270 12.18 2.01 3.03
CA VAL A 270 12.77 1.15 2.00
C VAL A 270 11.89 1.08 0.75
N LEU A 271 12.52 1.06 -0.43
CA LEU A 271 11.90 0.57 -1.65
C LEU A 271 12.30 -0.90 -1.81
N ARG A 272 11.31 -1.78 -1.98
CA ARG A 272 11.52 -3.22 -2.17
C ARG A 272 11.08 -3.60 -3.57
N PHE A 273 12.01 -4.14 -4.35
CA PHE A 273 11.74 -4.69 -5.67
C PHE A 273 11.66 -6.22 -5.57
N VAL A 274 10.60 -6.79 -6.12
CA VAL A 274 10.34 -8.23 -6.11
C VAL A 274 10.21 -8.72 -7.55
N ALA A 275 10.94 -9.78 -7.89
CA ALA A 275 10.79 -10.49 -9.17
C ALA A 275 10.70 -11.99 -8.92
N SER A 276 9.80 -12.66 -9.63
CA SER A 276 9.75 -14.13 -9.70
C SER A 276 10.58 -14.63 -10.88
N SER A 277 11.17 -15.82 -10.74
CA SER A 277 11.80 -16.52 -11.85
C SER A 277 10.81 -17.01 -12.90
N GLU A 278 9.54 -17.17 -12.52
CA GLU A 278 8.49 -17.58 -13.46
C GLU A 278 8.14 -16.45 -14.43
N THR A 279 7.85 -16.81 -15.67
CA THR A 279 7.40 -15.85 -16.67
C THR A 279 6.03 -15.29 -16.28
N ASP A 280 5.90 -13.96 -16.28
CA ASP A 280 4.73 -13.19 -15.84
C ASP A 280 3.36 -13.61 -16.41
N ALA A 281 3.34 -14.43 -17.46
CA ALA A 281 2.12 -14.93 -18.11
C ALA A 281 1.14 -15.62 -17.14
N ASP A 282 1.63 -16.14 -16.01
CA ASP A 282 0.81 -16.82 -15.01
C ASP A 282 0.65 -16.05 -13.69
N SER A 283 1.23 -14.85 -13.60
CA SER A 283 1.26 -14.06 -12.36
C SER A 283 -0.09 -13.46 -11.94
N THR A 284 -1.13 -13.64 -12.76
CA THR A 284 -2.53 -13.33 -12.41
C THR A 284 -3.21 -14.47 -11.65
N LYS A 285 -2.52 -15.61 -11.43
CA LYS A 285 -3.09 -16.72 -10.68
C LYS A 285 -3.37 -16.28 -9.24
N PRO A 286 -4.63 -16.38 -8.78
CA PRO A 286 -4.96 -16.15 -7.39
C PRO A 286 -4.13 -17.09 -6.50
N GLY A 287 -3.26 -16.53 -5.67
CA GLY A 287 -2.44 -17.28 -4.71
C GLY A 287 -0.93 -17.24 -4.89
N SER A 288 -0.39 -16.44 -5.82
CA SER A 288 1.06 -16.14 -5.82
C SER A 288 1.46 -15.52 -4.47
N THR A 289 2.52 -16.02 -3.85
CA THR A 289 2.97 -15.51 -2.55
C THR A 289 3.44 -14.07 -2.67
N VAL A 290 2.92 -13.18 -1.82
CA VAL A 290 3.33 -11.76 -1.79
C VAL A 290 4.79 -11.64 -1.36
N LEU A 291 5.20 -12.43 -0.38
CA LEU A 291 6.57 -12.52 0.08
C LEU A 291 6.87 -13.96 0.51
N PRO A 292 8.08 -14.48 0.27
CA PRO A 292 8.53 -15.75 0.83
C PRO A 292 8.39 -15.74 2.35
N GLY A 293 7.97 -16.87 2.92
CA GLY A 293 7.79 -17.03 4.37
C GLY A 293 6.41 -16.68 4.92
N LEU A 294 5.49 -16.19 4.08
CA LEU A 294 4.07 -16.09 4.44
C LEU A 294 3.38 -17.43 4.23
N THR A 295 2.75 -17.95 5.28
CA THR A 295 1.75 -19.01 5.19
C THR A 295 0.44 -18.38 4.76
N LEU A 296 0.04 -18.60 3.51
CA LEU A 296 -1.22 -18.10 2.98
C LEU A 296 -2.39 -18.93 3.50
N PHE A 297 -3.50 -18.25 3.77
CA PHE A 297 -4.76 -18.90 4.07
C PHE A 297 -5.58 -19.06 2.80
N GLU A 298 -6.37 -20.12 2.75
CA GLU A 298 -7.45 -20.16 1.77
C GLU A 298 -8.33 -18.94 1.99
N ARG A 299 -8.50 -18.11 0.95
CA ARG A 299 -9.34 -16.93 1.06
C ARG A 299 -10.75 -17.40 1.35
N ALA A 300 -11.22 -17.10 2.56
CA ALA A 300 -12.64 -17.17 2.86
C ALA A 300 -13.41 -16.44 1.74
N SER A 301 -14.60 -16.93 1.39
CA SER A 301 -15.48 -16.24 0.45
C SER A 301 -15.47 -14.74 0.76
N ALA A 302 -15.23 -13.91 -0.26
CA ALA A 302 -15.12 -12.46 -0.11
C ALA A 302 -16.24 -11.97 0.81
N GLN A 303 -15.89 -11.21 1.87
CA GLN A 303 -16.91 -10.73 2.79
C GLN A 303 -17.96 -9.96 1.97
N PRO A 304 -19.27 -10.27 2.08
CA PRO A 304 -20.28 -9.64 1.22
C PRO A 304 -20.31 -8.11 1.33
N LEU A 305 -19.80 -7.57 2.45
CA LEU A 305 -19.68 -6.15 2.74
C LEU A 305 -18.30 -5.57 2.39
N ALA A 306 -17.41 -6.30 1.74
CA ALA A 306 -16.15 -5.73 1.31
C ALA A 306 -16.29 -5.01 -0.04
N VAL A 307 -15.45 -4.00 -0.27
CA VAL A 307 -15.29 -3.36 -1.58
C VAL A 307 -13.86 -3.59 -2.04
N ALA A 308 -13.71 -4.02 -3.30
CA ALA A 308 -12.41 -4.15 -3.93
C ALA A 308 -11.71 -2.79 -3.98
N ALA A 309 -10.42 -2.79 -3.68
CA ALA A 309 -9.60 -1.58 -3.65
C ALA A 309 -8.25 -1.83 -4.31
N TYR A 310 -7.75 -0.82 -5.01
CA TYR A 310 -6.59 -0.90 -5.89
C TYR A 310 -5.65 0.28 -5.60
N CYS A 311 -4.34 0.10 -5.73
CA CYS A 311 -3.41 1.21 -5.43
C CYS A 311 -3.63 2.34 -6.44
N ASP A 312 -3.88 3.56 -5.95
CA ASP A 312 -3.86 4.75 -6.77
C ASP A 312 -2.47 5.37 -6.81
N HIS A 313 -2.05 5.88 -5.67
CA HIS A 313 -0.79 6.56 -5.50
C HIS A 313 -0.30 6.52 -4.05
N TRP A 314 1.01 6.61 -3.86
CA TRP A 314 1.66 6.65 -2.55
C TRP A 314 2.42 7.96 -2.39
N VAL A 315 2.06 8.74 -1.36
CA VAL A 315 2.60 10.10 -1.20
C VAL A 315 3.70 10.14 -0.16
N SER A 316 4.88 10.60 -0.57
CA SER A 316 6.03 10.80 0.31
C SER A 316 6.18 12.27 0.70
N ASN A 317 6.49 12.53 1.96
CA ASN A 317 7.06 13.79 2.43
C ASN A 317 8.57 13.63 2.57
N VAL A 318 9.35 14.49 1.93
CA VAL A 318 10.81 14.40 1.88
C VAL A 318 11.48 15.76 2.17
N PHE A 319 12.75 15.72 2.57
CA PHE A 319 13.57 16.92 2.74
C PHE A 319 13.99 17.50 1.38
N SER A 320 14.32 16.65 0.40
CA SER A 320 14.72 17.06 -0.94
C SER A 320 13.89 16.34 -2.01
N ARG A 321 12.88 17.05 -2.54
CA ARG A 321 12.04 16.54 -3.64
C ARG A 321 12.86 16.28 -4.89
N VAL A 322 13.76 17.19 -5.24
CA VAL A 322 14.60 17.09 -6.45
C VAL A 322 15.46 15.83 -6.39
N GLN A 323 16.16 15.60 -5.28
CA GLN A 323 17.02 14.43 -5.14
C GLN A 323 16.25 13.11 -5.20
N PHE A 324 15.04 13.04 -4.62
CA PHE A 324 14.23 11.83 -4.70
C PHE A 324 13.67 11.61 -6.11
N LEU A 325 13.25 12.67 -6.80
CA LEU A 325 12.83 12.61 -8.21
C LEU A 325 13.98 12.12 -9.10
N ASP A 326 15.18 12.68 -8.94
CA ASP A 326 16.36 12.30 -9.70
C ASP A 326 16.71 10.83 -9.46
N THR A 327 16.68 10.38 -8.20
CA THR A 327 16.90 8.97 -7.85
C THR A 327 15.90 8.03 -8.55
N LEU A 328 14.60 8.37 -8.55
CA LEU A 328 13.57 7.55 -9.20
C LEU A 328 13.69 7.58 -10.72
N HIS A 329 14.08 8.72 -11.30
CA HIS A 329 14.34 8.85 -12.73
C HIS A 329 15.54 7.98 -13.15
N ASP A 330 16.66 8.10 -12.45
CA ASP A 330 17.91 7.44 -12.77
C ASP A 330 17.80 5.91 -12.67
N THR A 331 17.08 5.43 -11.65
CA THR A 331 16.99 4.00 -11.32
C THR A 331 15.79 3.30 -11.96
N LEU A 332 14.65 3.98 -12.08
CA LEU A 332 13.40 3.39 -12.57
C LEU A 332 12.88 4.04 -13.86
N GLY A 333 13.56 5.04 -14.41
CA GLY A 333 13.06 5.79 -15.56
C GLY A 333 11.74 6.51 -15.30
N PHE A 334 11.40 6.76 -14.03
CA PHE A 334 10.17 7.47 -13.69
C PHE A 334 10.30 8.92 -14.13
N ALA A 335 9.22 9.45 -14.68
CA ALA A 335 9.17 10.81 -15.20
C ALA A 335 8.06 11.61 -14.51
N PRO A 336 8.27 12.92 -14.27
CA PRO A 336 7.22 13.81 -13.80
C PRO A 336 5.98 13.73 -14.70
N LYS A 337 4.82 13.56 -14.08
CA LYS A 337 3.51 13.52 -14.73
C LYS A 337 2.72 14.80 -14.48
N VAL A 338 2.81 15.31 -13.25
CA VAL A 338 2.14 16.56 -12.84
C VAL A 338 3.06 17.30 -11.88
N ASN A 339 3.19 18.61 -12.06
CA ASN A 339 3.99 19.49 -11.21
C ASN A 339 3.13 20.59 -10.60
N PHE A 340 3.11 20.66 -9.27
CA PHE A 340 2.50 21.71 -8.48
C PHE A 340 3.61 22.61 -7.90
N ASN A 341 4.20 23.43 -8.77
CA ASN A 341 5.40 24.23 -8.47
C ASN A 341 5.14 25.59 -7.81
N ALA A 342 3.91 25.87 -7.36
CA ALA A 342 3.51 27.22 -7.00
C ALA A 342 2.85 27.26 -5.63
N GLY A 343 3.66 27.07 -4.57
CA GLY A 343 3.31 27.38 -3.18
C GLY A 343 1.83 27.13 -2.87
N VAL A 344 1.34 25.92 -3.18
CA VAL A 344 -0.07 25.60 -3.01
C VAL A 344 -0.36 25.84 -1.54
N VAL A 345 -1.19 26.85 -1.27
CA VAL A 345 -1.62 27.16 0.09
C VAL A 345 -2.54 26.03 0.50
N ALA A 346 -1.97 24.94 1.01
CA ALA A 346 -2.73 23.81 1.50
C ALA A 346 -3.62 24.24 2.69
N ALA A 347 -3.14 25.23 3.46
CA ALA A 347 -3.92 25.99 4.43
C ALA A 347 -3.11 27.21 4.94
N GLY A 348 -3.62 28.43 4.78
CA GLY A 348 -3.06 29.64 5.38
C GLY A 348 -1.64 30.01 4.91
N ARG A 349 -0.64 29.79 5.77
CA ARG A 349 0.78 30.15 5.50
C ARG A 349 1.63 28.99 4.97
N ALA A 350 1.06 27.78 4.92
CA ALA A 350 1.77 26.59 4.49
C ALA A 350 2.03 26.66 2.98
N GLN A 351 3.30 26.64 2.58
CA GLN A 351 3.70 26.48 1.19
C GLN A 351 4.37 25.12 1.02
N ILE A 352 3.86 24.37 0.06
CA ILE A 352 4.42 23.08 -0.35
C ILE A 352 4.71 23.11 -1.83
N GLU A 353 5.69 22.30 -2.21
CA GLU A 353 5.89 21.86 -3.57
C GLU A 353 5.52 20.39 -3.66
N SER A 354 4.87 20.02 -4.76
CA SER A 354 4.50 18.64 -5.02
C SER A 354 4.74 18.27 -6.47
N THR A 355 5.35 17.11 -6.70
CA THR A 355 5.48 16.53 -8.04
C THR A 355 4.97 15.09 -8.00
N VAL A 356 4.07 14.77 -8.92
CA VAL A 356 3.68 13.39 -9.18
C VAL A 356 4.64 12.82 -10.21
N THR A 357 5.40 11.79 -9.85
CA THR A 357 6.24 11.03 -10.78
C THR A 357 5.70 9.61 -10.94
N GLY A 358 6.10 8.91 -12.00
CA GLY A 358 5.62 7.55 -12.25
C GLY A 358 6.15 6.95 -13.53
N ASN A 359 5.81 5.67 -13.75
CA ASN A 359 6.09 5.00 -15.00
C ASN A 359 5.07 5.39 -16.09
N THR A 360 5.22 4.81 -17.28
CA THR A 360 4.23 4.93 -18.35
C THR A 360 3.54 3.58 -18.52
N SER A 361 2.22 3.53 -18.28
CA SER A 361 1.46 2.30 -18.48
C SER A 361 1.54 1.85 -19.94
N ARG A 362 1.70 0.54 -20.15
CA ARG A 362 1.61 -0.08 -21.47
C ARG A 362 0.16 -0.37 -21.86
N LEU A 363 -0.76 -0.32 -20.88
CA LEU A 363 -2.16 -0.58 -21.09
C LEU A 363 -2.77 0.54 -21.97
N LYS A 364 -3.37 0.13 -23.08
CA LYS A 364 -4.09 1.02 -24.00
C LYS A 364 -5.55 0.58 -24.05
N THR A 365 -6.32 0.96 -23.04
CA THR A 365 -7.76 0.73 -22.98
C THR A 365 -8.50 1.99 -22.59
N ARG A 366 -9.80 2.04 -22.91
CA ARG A 366 -10.74 3.05 -22.43
C ARG A 366 -11.76 2.47 -21.44
N ASP A 367 -11.66 1.17 -21.17
CA ASP A 367 -12.51 0.49 -20.22
C ASP A 367 -12.12 0.92 -18.79
N TYR A 368 -13.01 1.64 -18.13
CA TYR A 368 -12.79 2.15 -16.79
C TYR A 368 -12.63 1.05 -15.74
N ASP A 369 -13.29 -0.09 -15.91
CA ASP A 369 -13.16 -1.21 -14.98
C ASP A 369 -11.73 -1.74 -15.06
N VAL A 370 -11.23 -2.00 -16.27
CA VAL A 370 -9.84 -2.44 -16.49
C VAL A 370 -8.82 -1.41 -16.00
N ILE A 371 -9.04 -0.12 -16.23
CA ILE A 371 -8.15 0.95 -15.74
C ILE A 371 -8.15 1.01 -14.21
N SER A 372 -9.31 0.84 -13.58
CA SER A 372 -9.42 0.93 -12.11
C SER A 372 -8.62 -0.17 -11.41
N GLU A 373 -8.59 -1.36 -12.02
CA GLU A 373 -7.90 -2.55 -11.51
C GLU A 373 -6.39 -2.55 -11.85
N ASP A 374 -5.96 -1.83 -12.90
CA ASP A 374 -4.57 -1.81 -13.37
C ASP A 374 -3.57 -1.37 -12.28
N GLN A 375 -2.75 -2.31 -11.82
CA GLN A 375 -1.65 -2.05 -10.88
C GLN A 375 -0.33 -1.72 -11.58
N SER A 376 -0.27 -1.84 -12.91
CA SER A 376 0.95 -1.60 -13.68
C SER A 376 1.32 -0.13 -13.78
N GLN A 377 0.38 0.79 -13.56
CA GLN A 377 0.65 2.22 -13.51
C GLN A 377 0.98 2.69 -12.10
N VAL A 378 2.23 3.10 -11.89
CA VAL A 378 2.73 3.58 -10.60
C VAL A 378 2.78 5.09 -10.58
N PHE A 379 2.24 5.69 -9.51
CA PHE A 379 2.27 7.12 -9.23
C PHE A 379 2.78 7.38 -7.82
N LEU A 380 3.84 8.19 -7.72
CA LEU A 380 4.45 8.61 -6.47
C LEU A 380 4.45 10.14 -6.38
N PRO A 381 3.43 10.76 -5.76
CA PRO A 381 3.49 12.16 -5.38
C PRO A 381 4.55 12.38 -4.30
N ILE A 382 5.38 13.39 -4.51
CA ILE A 382 6.51 13.73 -3.63
C ILE A 382 6.34 15.17 -3.21
N ASN A 383 6.22 15.38 -1.90
CA ASN A 383 6.05 16.68 -1.29
C ASN A 383 7.31 17.11 -0.56
N ASN A 384 7.66 18.38 -0.67
CA ASN A 384 8.61 19.06 0.23
C ASN A 384 7.98 20.35 0.77
N ALA A 385 8.31 20.67 2.02
CA ALA A 385 7.89 21.93 2.63
C ALA A 385 8.78 23.08 2.14
N LEU A 386 8.16 24.21 1.78
CA LEU A 386 8.86 25.47 1.49
C LEU A 386 8.86 26.44 2.68
N THR A 387 8.04 26.17 3.68
CA THR A 387 7.89 26.98 4.89
C THR A 387 7.89 26.10 6.13
N GLU A 388 8.31 26.63 7.26
CA GLU A 388 8.25 25.97 8.58
C GLU A 388 6.83 25.86 9.16
N PHE A 389 5.81 26.02 8.32
CA PHE A 389 4.41 25.99 8.68
C PHE A 389 3.69 25.01 7.76
N GLY A 390 2.80 24.21 8.34
CA GLY A 390 1.93 23.30 7.60
C GLY A 390 2.24 21.83 7.85
N HIS A 391 1.33 21.01 7.34
CA HIS A 391 1.28 19.58 7.62
C HIS A 391 2.51 18.80 7.09
N VAL A 392 3.15 19.24 5.99
CA VAL A 392 4.38 18.59 5.48
C VAL A 392 5.59 18.87 6.39
N ASP A 393 5.80 20.12 6.77
CA ASP A 393 6.89 20.48 7.70
C ASP A 393 6.68 19.84 9.08
N GLN A 394 5.45 19.86 9.60
CA GLN A 394 5.10 19.18 10.84
C GLN A 394 5.36 17.67 10.77
N TYR A 395 4.95 17.02 9.67
CA TYR A 395 5.25 15.60 9.44
C TYR A 395 6.76 15.33 9.47
N LEU A 396 7.56 16.11 8.73
CA LEU A 396 9.02 15.95 8.69
C LEU A 396 9.67 16.17 10.07
N LYS A 397 9.15 17.12 10.85
CA LYS A 397 9.62 17.39 12.22
C LYS A 397 9.23 16.28 13.19
N GLU A 398 8.05 15.70 13.07
CA GLU A 398 7.52 14.68 13.98
C GLU A 398 8.05 13.29 13.67
N ILE A 399 8.02 12.90 12.39
CA ILE A 399 8.27 11.52 11.94
C ILE A 399 9.60 11.42 11.18
N GLY A 400 9.96 12.45 10.41
CA GLY A 400 11.06 12.38 9.43
C GLY A 400 10.52 12.25 8.01
N GLN A 401 11.37 11.82 7.07
CA GLN A 401 10.93 11.54 5.70
C GLN A 401 10.19 10.21 5.66
N GLY A 402 9.12 10.11 4.87
CA GLY A 402 8.31 8.90 4.83
C GLY A 402 7.01 9.05 4.06
N ILE A 403 6.19 8.01 4.08
CA ILE A 403 4.87 8.01 3.43
C ILE A 403 3.86 8.74 4.30
N GLN A 404 3.33 9.84 3.78
CA GLN A 404 2.27 10.60 4.42
C GLN A 404 0.92 9.91 4.30
N HIS A 405 0.57 9.47 3.09
CA HIS A 405 -0.71 8.81 2.85
C HIS A 405 -0.65 7.85 1.66
N VAL A 406 -1.62 6.93 1.66
CA VAL A 406 -1.85 5.93 0.63
C VAL A 406 -3.23 6.19 0.07
N ALA A 407 -3.33 6.37 -1.24
CA ALA A 407 -4.59 6.52 -1.94
C ALA A 407 -4.97 5.21 -2.64
N SER A 408 -6.24 4.90 -2.57
CA SER A 408 -6.82 3.67 -3.11
C SER A 408 -7.96 4.00 -4.06
N ARG A 409 -7.93 3.44 -5.26
CA ARG A 409 -9.08 3.45 -6.17
C ARG A 409 -10.09 2.40 -5.73
N VAL A 410 -11.36 2.77 -5.83
CA VAL A 410 -12.49 1.89 -5.63
C VAL A 410 -13.53 2.20 -6.70
N LYS A 411 -14.26 1.19 -7.17
CA LYS A 411 -15.27 1.37 -8.23
C LYS A 411 -16.45 2.25 -7.77
N ASP A 412 -16.84 2.14 -6.51
CA ASP A 412 -17.95 2.89 -5.90
C ASP A 412 -17.51 3.51 -4.57
N LEU A 413 -16.94 4.72 -4.66
CA LEU A 413 -16.45 5.47 -3.50
C LEU A 413 -17.57 5.88 -2.53
N PRO A 414 -18.73 6.42 -2.97
CA PRO A 414 -19.83 6.73 -2.06
C PRO A 414 -20.28 5.53 -1.23
N THR A 415 -20.44 4.35 -1.85
CA THR A 415 -20.81 3.12 -1.14
C THR A 415 -19.74 2.71 -0.13
N LEU A 416 -18.45 2.75 -0.49
CA LEU A 416 -17.36 2.46 0.44
C LEU A 416 -17.39 3.39 1.67
N ILE A 417 -17.46 4.70 1.45
CA ILE A 417 -17.44 5.70 2.54
C ILE A 417 -18.66 5.54 3.44
N GLN A 418 -19.85 5.38 2.85
CA GLN A 418 -21.07 5.25 3.62
C GLN A 418 -21.09 3.94 4.43
N ARG A 419 -20.64 2.83 3.83
CA ARG A 419 -20.50 1.55 4.53
C ARG A 419 -19.50 1.60 5.68
N ALA A 420 -18.34 2.24 5.47
CA ALA A 420 -17.34 2.41 6.52
C ALA A 420 -17.89 3.24 7.70
N ASN A 421 -18.67 4.29 7.42
CA ASN A 421 -19.36 5.07 8.45
C ASN A 421 -20.43 4.24 9.18
N ASP A 422 -21.27 3.51 8.44
CA ASP A 422 -22.34 2.69 9.02
C ASP A 422 -21.76 1.57 9.90
N LEU A 423 -20.69 0.89 9.46
CA LEU A 423 -20.00 -0.13 10.25
C LEU A 423 -19.39 0.48 11.51
N ARG A 424 -18.85 1.71 11.46
CA ARG A 424 -18.39 2.41 12.67
C ARG A 424 -19.53 2.68 13.65
N GLU A 425 -20.67 3.14 13.17
CA GLU A 425 -21.84 3.43 14.00
C GLU A 425 -22.53 2.16 14.55
N VAL A 426 -22.43 1.04 13.83
CA VAL A 426 -22.96 -0.26 14.28
C VAL A 426 -22.04 -0.92 15.31
N THR A 427 -20.73 -0.94 15.04
CA THR A 427 -19.76 -1.75 15.79
C THR A 427 -19.02 -0.98 16.88
N GLY A 428 -19.00 0.36 16.78
CA GLY A 428 -18.15 1.25 17.58
C GLY A 428 -16.66 1.16 17.24
N GLN A 429 -16.31 0.63 16.06
CA GLN A 429 -14.94 0.35 15.61
C GLN A 429 -14.77 0.64 14.12
N GLY A 430 -13.55 0.86 13.66
CA GLY A 430 -13.25 1.08 12.24
C GLY A 430 -12.61 2.42 11.94
N LEU A 431 -12.82 2.91 10.72
CA LEU A 431 -12.20 4.12 10.19
C LEU A 431 -13.04 5.37 10.42
N SER A 432 -12.36 6.51 10.50
CA SER A 432 -12.99 7.83 10.47
C SER A 432 -12.43 8.63 9.30
N PHE A 433 -13.28 9.50 8.75
CA PHE A 433 -12.93 10.39 7.65
C PHE A 433 -12.86 11.81 8.17
N LEU A 434 -12.02 12.63 7.56
CA LEU A 434 -11.97 14.05 7.87
C LEU A 434 -13.30 14.72 7.51
N ASN A 435 -13.75 15.61 8.40
CA ASN A 435 -14.95 16.40 8.15
C ASN A 435 -14.66 17.46 7.11
N ILE A 436 -15.54 17.57 6.12
CA ILE A 436 -15.53 18.65 5.15
C ILE A 436 -16.49 19.74 5.66
N PRO A 437 -16.04 20.98 5.88
CA PRO A 437 -16.91 22.03 6.39
C PRO A 437 -18.03 22.32 5.38
N PRO A 438 -19.27 22.61 5.83
CA PRO A 438 -20.39 22.90 4.92
C PRO A 438 -20.07 24.00 3.90
N THR A 439 -19.26 24.99 4.29
CA THR A 439 -18.84 26.10 3.43
C THR A 439 -18.00 25.67 2.23
N TYR A 440 -17.35 24.50 2.26
CA TYR A 440 -16.56 23.97 1.14
C TYR A 440 -17.45 23.67 -0.08
N TYR A 441 -18.65 23.15 0.17
CA TYR A 441 -19.63 22.92 -0.88
C TYR A 441 -20.22 24.25 -1.40
N GLY A 442 -19.97 25.36 -0.71
CA GLY A 442 -20.60 26.66 -0.94
C GLY A 442 -22.01 26.72 -0.35
N LEU A 443 -22.83 27.65 -0.83
CA LEU A 443 -24.28 27.56 -0.69
C LEU A 443 -24.79 26.48 -1.64
N VAL A 444 -24.54 25.20 -1.35
CA VAL A 444 -25.35 24.13 -1.98
C VAL A 444 -26.72 24.18 -1.35
N ILE A 445 -27.53 25.12 -1.81
CA ILE A 445 -28.95 25.12 -1.51
C ILE A 445 -29.55 23.94 -2.27
N PRO A 446 -30.43 23.13 -1.64
CA PRO A 446 -31.03 21.94 -2.25
C PRO A 446 -31.60 22.16 -3.65
N SER A 447 -32.04 23.39 -3.98
CA SER A 447 -32.50 23.78 -5.31
C SER A 447 -31.43 23.62 -6.41
N MET A 448 -30.14 23.81 -6.11
CA MET A 448 -29.05 23.61 -7.07
C MET A 448 -28.79 22.13 -7.36
N LEU A 449 -28.91 21.25 -6.35
CA LEU A 449 -28.79 19.80 -6.54
C LEU A 449 -29.97 19.24 -7.34
N LEU A 450 -31.18 19.71 -7.05
CA LEU A 450 -32.40 19.32 -7.78
C LEU A 450 -32.36 19.77 -9.25
N ALA A 451 -31.90 21.00 -9.53
CA ALA A 451 -31.77 21.50 -10.90
C ALA A 451 -30.75 20.70 -11.73
N SER A 452 -29.64 20.25 -11.13
CA SER A 452 -28.69 19.36 -11.81
C SER A 452 -29.30 17.98 -12.11
N TYR A 453 -30.12 17.43 -11.19
CA TYR A 453 -30.77 16.13 -11.38
C TYR A 453 -31.83 16.19 -12.49
N GLU A 454 -32.63 17.25 -12.53
CA GLU A 454 -33.61 17.48 -13.62
C GLU A 454 -32.88 17.63 -14.97
N SER A 455 -31.77 18.35 -15.02
CA SER A 455 -30.98 18.51 -16.26
C SER A 455 -30.37 17.20 -16.77
N MET A 456 -29.96 16.30 -15.87
CA MET A 456 -29.44 14.98 -16.23
C MET A 456 -30.55 14.03 -16.69
N SER A 457 -31.72 14.05 -16.05
CA SER A 457 -32.87 13.24 -16.46
C SER A 457 -33.41 13.63 -17.83
N GLN A 458 -33.27 14.90 -18.24
CA GLN A 458 -33.64 15.34 -19.59
C GLN A 458 -32.65 14.91 -20.67
N LEU A 459 -31.38 14.65 -20.32
CA LEU A 459 -30.38 14.14 -21.26
C LEU A 459 -30.59 12.65 -21.57
N GLU A 460 -31.13 11.85 -20.64
CA GLU A 460 -31.45 10.44 -20.90
C GLU A 460 -32.63 10.27 -21.87
N VAL A 461 -33.60 11.18 -21.86
CA VAL A 461 -34.79 11.12 -22.74
C VAL A 461 -34.47 11.44 -24.21
N VAL A 462 -33.37 12.13 -24.50
CA VAL A 462 -32.98 12.50 -25.88
C VAL A 462 -32.20 11.38 -26.59
N SER A 463 -31.92 10.25 -25.93
CA SER A 463 -31.20 9.10 -26.51
C SER A 463 -32.07 8.05 -27.22
N GLN A 464 -33.39 8.27 -27.34
CA GLN A 464 -34.25 7.43 -28.19
C GLN A 464 -34.02 7.79 -29.67
N SER A 465 -33.32 6.90 -30.37
CA SER A 465 -32.94 6.99 -31.78
C SER A 465 -34.10 7.41 -32.70
N PRO A 466 -33.89 8.34 -33.65
CA PRO A 466 -34.88 8.58 -34.69
C PRO A 466 -34.95 7.35 -35.60
N GLU A 467 -36.13 6.74 -35.71
CA GLU A 467 -36.41 5.72 -36.72
C GLU A 467 -36.07 6.28 -38.11
N MET A 468 -35.06 5.70 -38.75
CA MET A 468 -34.74 5.97 -40.15
C MET A 468 -35.80 5.34 -41.05
N PRO A 469 -36.40 6.09 -42.00
CA PRO A 469 -37.39 5.52 -42.91
C PRO A 469 -36.72 4.52 -43.86
N LEU A 470 -37.27 3.31 -43.91
CA LEU A 470 -36.93 2.27 -44.87
C LEU A 470 -37.20 2.77 -46.30
N SER A 471 -36.15 3.03 -47.07
CA SER A 471 -36.26 3.31 -48.50
C SER A 471 -36.53 2.00 -49.25
N THR A 472 -37.69 1.92 -49.89
CA THR A 472 -38.06 0.89 -50.86
C THR A 472 -37.18 0.99 -52.11
N ASN A 473 -36.38 -0.04 -52.39
CA ASN A 473 -35.70 -0.22 -53.68
C ASN A 473 -36.72 -0.67 -54.73
N GLN A 474 -36.96 0.19 -55.73
CA GLN A 474 -37.55 -0.19 -57.02
C GLN A 474 -36.45 -0.77 -57.91
N ASN A 475 -36.61 -2.02 -58.31
CA ASN A 475 -35.86 -2.63 -59.41
C ASN A 475 -36.44 -2.12 -60.75
N HIS A 476 -35.60 -1.51 -61.58
CA HIS A 476 -35.85 -1.38 -63.01
C HIS A 476 -34.81 -2.19 -63.79
N GLU A 477 -35.31 -3.14 -64.56
CA GLU A 477 -34.61 -3.83 -65.64
C GLU A 477 -34.40 -2.91 -66.85
N HIS A 478 -33.26 -3.10 -67.52
CA HIS A 478 -32.91 -2.94 -68.95
C HIS A 478 -31.38 -2.76 -68.97
N THR A 479 -30.54 -3.62 -69.56
CA THR A 479 -30.60 -4.43 -70.78
C THR A 479 -29.61 -5.58 -70.67
#